data_AF-A0A851CEY2-F1
#
_entry.id   AF-A0A851CEY2-F1
#
_cell.length_a   1.000
_cell.length_b   1.000
_cell.length_c   1.000
_cell.angle_alpha   90.00
_cell.angle_beta   90.00
_cell.angle_gamma   90.00
#
_symmetry.space_group_name_H-M   'P 1'
#
loop_
_entity.id
_entity.type
_entity.pdbx_description
1 polymer ?
#
loop_
_entity_poly.entity_id
_entity_poly.type
_entity_poly.pdbx_seq_one_letter_code
_entity_poly.pdbx_strand_id
1 'polypeptide(L)'
;QRFASLPRFLETLVVADETMARYHGEGLRPYLLTVLAAAARSFRHGSLGSAVELRVTRVVVLGQGTSGPPVTSNATETLRNFCQWQSGLNVPDEDSPQHFDTAVLFTRQDLCGASTCATLGMADVGTVCDPERSCAIVEDDGLQVAFTVTHELG
;
A
#
# COMPACT_ATOMS: atom_id res chain seq x y z
N GLN A 1 36.56 0.91 2.61
CA GLN A 1 35.56 0.05 3.29
C GLN A 1 34.28 0.13 2.49
N ARG A 2 33.74 -1.00 2.02
CA ARG A 2 32.39 -1.03 1.41
C ARG A 2 31.40 -1.04 2.59
N PHE A 3 30.61 0.01 2.75
CA PHE A 3 29.43 -0.03 3.60
C PHE A 3 28.45 -0.98 2.94
N ALA A 4 28.38 -2.24 3.37
CA ALA A 4 27.28 -3.11 3.00
C ALA A 4 26.03 -2.56 3.72
N SER A 5 25.02 -2.13 2.97
CA SER A 5 23.75 -1.72 3.56
C SER A 5 23.15 -2.90 4.30
N LEU A 6 22.82 -2.72 5.59
CA LEU A 6 22.02 -3.71 6.32
C LEU A 6 20.68 -3.88 5.58
N PRO A 7 20.20 -5.12 5.38
CA PRO A 7 18.90 -5.36 4.76
C PRO A 7 17.80 -4.72 5.60
N ARG A 8 16.91 -3.99 4.94
CA ARG A 8 15.70 -3.41 5.52
C ARG A 8 14.49 -4.15 4.97
N PHE A 9 13.61 -4.57 5.87
CA PHE A 9 12.34 -5.19 5.50
C PHE A 9 11.26 -4.13 5.66
N LEU A 10 10.37 -4.04 4.68
CA LEU A 10 9.21 -3.17 4.72
C LEU A 10 7.97 -4.05 4.86
N GLU A 11 7.55 -4.25 6.10
CA GLU A 11 6.39 -5.07 6.46
C GLU A 11 5.11 -4.34 6.09
N THR A 12 4.42 -4.87 5.09
CA THR A 12 3.34 -4.17 4.40
C THR A 12 1.99 -4.84 4.68
N LEU A 13 1.06 -4.09 5.25
CA LEU A 13 -0.37 -4.41 5.24
C LEU A 13 -0.94 -4.04 3.87
N VAL A 14 -1.60 -4.99 3.23
CA VAL A 14 -2.29 -4.77 1.95
C VAL A 14 -3.79 -4.81 2.19
N VAL A 15 -4.48 -3.78 1.75
CA VAL A 15 -5.93 -3.66 1.88
C VAL A 15 -6.53 -3.48 0.50
N ALA A 16 -7.54 -4.27 0.17
CA ALA A 16 -8.32 -4.10 -1.05
C ALA A 16 -9.76 -3.77 -0.68
N ASP A 17 -10.29 -2.68 -1.25
CA ASP A 17 -11.65 -2.23 -0.97
C ASP A 17 -12.73 -3.08 -1.68
N GLU A 18 -13.99 -2.68 -1.50
CA GLU A 18 -15.13 -3.38 -2.11
C GLU A 18 -15.08 -3.36 -3.65
N THR A 19 -14.59 -2.27 -4.24
CA THR A 19 -14.52 -2.15 -5.70
C THR A 19 -13.49 -3.11 -6.30
N MET A 20 -12.37 -3.31 -5.62
CA MET A 20 -11.38 -4.35 -5.95
C MET A 20 -11.96 -5.76 -5.84
N ALA A 21 -12.63 -6.06 -4.71
CA ALA A 21 -13.24 -7.37 -4.47
C ALA A 21 -14.29 -7.70 -5.53
N ARG A 22 -15.13 -6.72 -5.89
CA ARG A 22 -16.17 -6.87 -6.91
C ARG A 22 -15.58 -7.10 -8.31
N TYR A 23 -14.51 -6.39 -8.67
CA TYR A 23 -13.93 -6.52 -10.00
C TYR A 23 -13.18 -7.84 -10.19
N HIS A 24 -12.28 -8.17 -9.27
CA HIS A 24 -11.37 -9.31 -9.42
C HIS A 24 -11.97 -10.63 -8.92
N GLY A 25 -12.98 -10.58 -8.06
CA GLY A 25 -13.60 -11.76 -7.45
C GLY A 25 -12.58 -12.68 -6.80
N GLU A 26 -12.68 -13.98 -7.08
CA GLU A 26 -11.74 -15.02 -6.59
C GLU A 26 -10.27 -14.76 -7.02
N GLY A 27 -10.06 -14.00 -8.09
CA GLY A 27 -8.73 -13.66 -8.61
C GLY A 27 -8.00 -12.56 -7.84
N LEU A 28 -8.66 -11.88 -6.88
CA LEU A 28 -8.11 -10.70 -6.21
C LEU A 28 -6.81 -10.99 -5.45
N ARG A 29 -6.76 -12.06 -4.66
CA ARG A 29 -5.57 -12.37 -3.86
C ARG A 29 -4.35 -12.70 -4.75
N PRO A 30 -4.45 -13.60 -5.75
CA PRO A 30 -3.37 -13.82 -6.71
C PRO A 30 -2.96 -12.54 -7.46
N TYR A 31 -3.92 -11.69 -7.81
CA TYR A 31 -3.65 -10.41 -8.47
C TYR A 31 -2.79 -9.48 -7.63
N LEU A 32 -3.21 -9.20 -6.38
CA LEU A 32 -2.47 -8.34 -5.45
C LEU A 32 -1.05 -8.87 -5.22
N LEU A 33 -0.90 -10.18 -5.00
CA LEU A 33 0.41 -10.79 -4.81
C LEU A 33 1.30 -10.67 -6.05
N THR A 34 0.73 -10.72 -7.26
CA THR A 34 1.47 -10.53 -8.52
C THR A 34 1.98 -9.09 -8.64
N VAL A 35 1.12 -8.11 -8.37
CA VAL A 35 1.46 -6.69 -8.34
C VAL A 35 2.57 -6.41 -7.32
N LEU A 36 2.41 -6.91 -6.09
CA LEU A 36 3.36 -6.69 -5.01
C LEU A 36 4.68 -7.42 -5.23
N ALA A 37 4.67 -8.59 -5.88
CA ALA A 37 5.90 -9.27 -6.29
C ALA A 37 6.69 -8.45 -7.32
N ALA A 38 6.01 -7.77 -8.25
CA ALA A 38 6.63 -6.85 -9.20
C ALA A 38 7.18 -5.60 -8.49
N ALA A 39 6.43 -4.99 -7.58
CA ALA A 39 6.90 -3.86 -6.77
C ALA A 39 8.13 -4.24 -5.91
N ALA A 40 8.08 -5.40 -5.23
CA ALA A 40 9.20 -5.91 -4.45
C ALA A 40 10.46 -6.15 -5.29
N ARG A 41 10.30 -6.51 -6.58
CA ARG A 41 11.44 -6.63 -7.51
C ARG A 41 12.07 -5.27 -7.82
N SER A 42 11.28 -4.20 -7.90
CA SER A 42 11.79 -2.83 -8.07
C SER A 42 12.62 -2.40 -6.86
N PHE A 43 12.14 -2.63 -5.63
CA PHE A 43 12.89 -2.31 -4.40
C PHE A 43 14.21 -3.07 -4.26
N ARG A 44 14.30 -4.30 -4.80
CA ARG A 44 15.54 -5.08 -4.82
C ARG A 44 16.52 -4.66 -5.93
N HIS A 45 16.17 -3.72 -6.80
CA HIS A 45 17.04 -3.34 -7.90
C HIS A 45 18.26 -2.55 -7.40
N GLY A 46 19.45 -2.87 -7.92
CA GLY A 46 20.72 -2.30 -7.45
C GLY A 46 20.84 -0.78 -7.62
N SER A 47 20.00 -0.16 -8.46
CA SER A 47 19.96 1.30 -8.61
C SER A 47 19.47 2.03 -7.36
N LEU A 48 18.75 1.35 -6.45
CA LEU A 48 18.31 1.94 -5.19
C LEU A 48 19.49 2.25 -4.25
N GLY A 49 20.63 1.57 -4.42
CA GLY A 49 21.82 1.76 -3.58
C GLY A 49 21.68 1.27 -2.14
N SER A 50 20.53 0.69 -1.79
CA SER A 50 20.22 0.12 -0.48
C SER A 50 19.50 -1.23 -0.65
N ALA A 51 19.72 -2.15 0.29
CA ALA A 51 19.02 -3.42 0.35
C ALA A 51 17.67 -3.26 1.05
N VAL A 52 16.62 -3.01 0.27
CA VAL A 52 15.22 -2.93 0.76
C VAL A 52 14.42 -4.10 0.20
N GLU A 53 13.65 -4.78 1.05
CA GLU A 53 12.78 -5.89 0.69
C GLU A 53 11.35 -5.61 1.17
N LEU A 54 10.45 -5.39 0.22
CA LEU A 54 9.01 -5.30 0.48
C LEU A 54 8.46 -6.68 0.85
N ARG A 55 7.82 -6.78 2.02
CA ARG A 55 7.25 -8.01 2.56
C ARG A 55 5.78 -7.84 2.86
N VAL A 56 4.94 -8.65 2.24
CA VAL A 56 3.51 -8.67 2.55
C VAL A 56 3.29 -9.52 3.79
N THR A 57 2.94 -8.91 4.92
CA THR A 57 2.66 -9.63 6.17
C THR A 57 1.18 -9.99 6.28
N ARG A 58 0.29 -9.09 5.81
CA ARG A 58 -1.17 -9.24 5.94
C ARG A 58 -1.88 -8.76 4.67
N VAL A 59 -2.93 -9.47 4.29
CA VAL A 59 -3.85 -9.08 3.20
C VAL A 59 -5.29 -9.07 3.71
N VAL A 60 -5.90 -7.88 3.72
CA VAL A 60 -7.29 -7.65 4.12
C VAL A 60 -8.11 -7.32 2.87
N VAL A 61 -9.25 -8.01 2.70
CA VAL A 61 -10.19 -7.75 1.61
C VAL A 61 -11.49 -7.28 2.24
N LEU A 62 -11.91 -6.06 1.90
CA LEU A 62 -13.14 -5.45 2.37
C LEU A 62 -14.25 -5.77 1.37
N GLY A 63 -15.05 -6.79 1.65
CA GLY A 63 -16.20 -7.15 0.82
C GLY A 63 -17.42 -6.29 1.11
N GLN A 64 -18.50 -6.51 0.36
CA GLN A 64 -19.79 -5.85 0.58
C GLN A 64 -20.25 -6.02 2.04
N GLY A 65 -20.55 -4.90 2.72
CA GLY A 65 -20.97 -4.89 4.12
C GLY A 65 -19.85 -5.06 5.15
N THR A 66 -18.59 -5.19 4.72
CA THR A 66 -17.42 -5.16 5.61
C THR A 66 -17.11 -3.72 5.98
N SER A 67 -16.91 -3.44 7.27
CA SER A 67 -16.50 -2.10 7.71
C SER A 67 -15.07 -1.80 7.23
N GLY A 68 -14.88 -0.63 6.63
CA GLY A 68 -13.61 -0.17 6.08
C GLY A 68 -13.50 1.36 6.12
N PRO A 69 -12.36 1.93 5.68
CA PRO A 69 -12.21 3.37 5.55
C PRO A 69 -13.16 3.90 4.47
N PRO A 70 -13.75 5.09 4.65
CA PRO A 70 -14.48 5.74 3.57
C PRO A 70 -13.54 6.07 2.39
N VAL A 71 -13.86 5.54 1.21
CA VAL A 71 -13.17 5.80 -0.05
C VAL A 71 -14.02 6.77 -0.87
N THR A 72 -13.46 7.93 -1.21
CA THR A 72 -14.08 8.94 -2.07
C THR A 72 -13.21 9.19 -3.30
N SER A 73 -13.73 9.93 -4.29
CA SER A 73 -12.91 10.37 -5.41
C SER A 73 -11.87 11.43 -5.02
N ASN A 74 -11.89 11.97 -3.80
CA ASN A 74 -10.85 12.90 -3.36
C ASN A 74 -9.69 12.10 -2.75
N ALA A 75 -8.57 12.02 -3.48
CA ALA A 75 -7.40 11.25 -3.05
C ALA A 75 -6.87 11.68 -1.67
N THR A 76 -6.86 12.99 -1.38
CA THR A 76 -6.42 13.52 -0.08
C THR A 76 -7.32 13.05 1.06
N GLU A 77 -8.63 13.03 0.82
CA GLU A 77 -9.62 12.58 1.82
C GLU A 77 -9.50 11.07 2.05
N THR A 78 -9.45 10.29 0.97
CA THR A 78 -9.26 8.84 1.02
C THR A 78 -7.98 8.45 1.75
N LEU A 79 -6.86 9.15 1.50
CA LEU A 79 -5.59 8.90 2.21
C LEU A 79 -5.73 9.13 3.71
N ARG A 80 -6.31 10.26 4.12
CA ARG A 80 -6.52 10.58 5.54
C ARG A 80 -7.41 9.55 6.23
N ASN A 81 -8.51 9.18 5.59
CA ASN A 81 -9.44 8.19 6.10
C ASN A 81 -8.76 6.82 6.24
N PHE A 82 -7.95 6.42 5.26
CA PHE A 82 -7.22 5.17 5.29
C PHE A 82 -6.14 5.14 6.37
N CYS A 83 -5.30 6.17 6.46
CA CYS A 83 -4.27 6.31 7.50
C CYS A 83 -4.87 6.24 8.91
N GLN A 84 -6.01 6.89 9.14
CA GLN A 84 -6.71 6.82 10.43
C GLN A 84 -7.28 5.43 10.72
N TRP A 85 -7.82 4.75 9.71
CA TRP A 85 -8.40 3.43 9.88
C TRP A 85 -7.35 2.34 10.08
N GLN A 86 -6.24 2.38 9.31
CA GLN A 86 -5.19 1.37 9.39
C GLN A 86 -4.47 1.39 10.74
N SER A 87 -4.34 2.55 11.38
CA SER A 87 -3.65 2.66 12.68
C SER A 87 -4.36 1.85 13.77
N GLY A 88 -5.69 1.69 13.68
CA GLY A 88 -6.48 0.83 14.56
C GLY A 88 -6.27 -0.68 14.32
N LEU A 89 -5.61 -1.08 13.24
CA LEU A 89 -5.24 -2.47 12.95
C LEU A 89 -3.79 -2.81 13.31
N ASN A 90 -2.98 -1.80 13.60
CA ASN A 90 -1.58 -1.95 13.94
C ASN A 90 -1.41 -2.18 15.46
N VAL A 91 -0.26 -2.73 15.84
CA VAL A 91 0.08 -2.98 17.25
C VAL A 91 1.43 -2.32 17.57
N PRO A 92 1.64 -1.83 18.81
CA PRO A 92 2.90 -1.18 19.19
C PRO A 92 4.10 -2.12 19.27
N ASP A 93 3.87 -3.42 19.41
CA ASP A 93 4.91 -4.44 19.51
C ASP A 93 5.43 -4.81 18.11
N GLU A 94 6.62 -4.33 17.75
CA GLU A 94 7.26 -4.56 16.44
C GLU A 94 7.55 -6.05 16.19
N ASP A 95 7.70 -6.88 17.23
CA ASP A 95 7.94 -8.32 17.08
C ASP A 95 6.63 -9.10 16.82
N SER A 96 5.47 -8.44 16.91
CA SER A 96 4.18 -9.08 16.70
C SER A 96 3.92 -9.35 15.21
N PRO A 97 3.40 -10.52 14.83
CA PRO A 97 2.99 -10.79 13.45
C PRO A 97 1.80 -9.95 12.99
N GLN A 98 1.16 -9.22 13.91
CA GLN A 98 0.10 -8.26 13.60
C GLN A 98 0.64 -6.86 13.27
N HIS A 99 1.91 -6.58 13.61
CA HIS A 99 2.58 -5.33 13.28
C HIS A 99 2.81 -5.21 11.76
N PHE A 100 2.90 -3.98 11.29
CA PHE A 100 3.34 -3.64 9.95
C PHE A 100 3.91 -2.22 9.94
N ASP A 101 4.94 -2.01 9.13
CA ASP A 101 5.61 -0.72 8.95
C ASP A 101 4.76 0.25 8.13
N THR A 102 4.06 -0.26 7.12
CA THR A 102 3.28 0.55 6.18
C THR A 102 2.03 -0.16 5.68
N ALA A 103 1.03 0.61 5.26
CA ALA A 103 -0.21 0.07 4.71
C ALA A 103 -0.50 0.62 3.30
N VAL A 104 -0.98 -0.24 2.40
CA VAL A 104 -1.37 0.16 1.04
C VAL A 104 -2.82 -0.23 0.78
N LEU A 105 -3.66 0.75 0.45
CA LEU A 105 -5.04 0.55 0.02
C LEU A 105 -5.11 0.52 -1.51
N PHE A 106 -5.65 -0.57 -2.04
CA PHE A 106 -6.04 -0.69 -3.44
C PHE A 106 -7.53 -0.39 -3.60
N THR A 107 -7.85 0.46 -4.56
CA THR A 107 -9.22 0.77 -4.96
C THR A 107 -9.35 0.82 -6.48
N ARG A 108 -10.52 0.49 -7.01
CA ARG A 108 -10.93 0.69 -8.41
C ARG A 108 -11.81 1.95 -8.57
N GLN A 109 -11.94 2.75 -7.52
CA GLN A 109 -12.55 4.08 -7.57
C GLN A 109 -11.57 5.07 -8.23
N ASP A 110 -12.07 5.90 -9.14
CA ASP A 110 -11.30 7.00 -9.77
C ASP A 110 -10.89 8.05 -8.73
N LEU A 111 -9.59 8.17 -8.50
CA LEU A 111 -8.96 9.07 -7.54
C LEU A 111 -8.54 10.38 -8.22
N CYS A 112 -9.07 11.48 -7.70
CA CYS A 112 -8.79 12.82 -8.16
C CYS A 112 -7.97 13.60 -7.13
N GLY A 113 -6.92 14.26 -7.63
CA GLY A 113 -6.21 15.31 -6.90
C GLY A 113 -6.98 16.64 -6.90
N ALA A 114 -6.34 17.70 -6.43
CA ALA A 114 -6.98 19.02 -6.28
C ALA A 114 -7.43 19.65 -7.61
N SER A 115 -6.79 19.30 -8.73
CA SER A 115 -7.00 19.93 -10.03
C SER A 115 -7.22 18.95 -11.19
N THR A 116 -6.84 17.67 -11.04
CA THR A 116 -6.96 16.66 -12.10
C THR A 116 -7.28 15.27 -11.52
N CYS A 117 -7.91 14.42 -12.32
CA CYS A 117 -8.10 12.98 -12.05
C CYS A 117 -7.06 12.14 -12.82
N ALA A 118 -5.82 12.61 -12.85
CA ALA A 118 -4.70 11.84 -13.39
C ALA A 118 -3.89 11.16 -12.27
N THR A 119 -4.41 11.18 -11.05
CA THR A 119 -3.73 10.73 -9.84
C THR A 119 -4.02 9.25 -9.63
N LEU A 120 -3.02 8.40 -9.87
CA LEU A 120 -3.16 6.96 -9.65
C LEU A 120 -2.81 6.53 -8.21
N GLY A 121 -2.31 7.44 -7.38
CA GLY A 121 -1.93 7.14 -6.00
C GLY A 121 -1.61 8.38 -5.18
N MET A 122 -1.50 8.20 -3.87
CA MET A 122 -1.05 9.25 -2.95
C MET A 122 -0.46 8.64 -1.67
N ALA A 123 0.62 9.24 -1.17
CA ALA A 123 1.23 8.95 0.13
C ALA A 123 1.87 10.22 0.75
N ASP A 124 2.08 10.20 2.07
CA ASP A 124 2.85 11.23 2.77
C ASP A 124 4.36 10.94 2.71
N VAL A 125 5.16 11.94 2.34
CA VAL A 125 6.63 11.79 2.21
C VAL A 125 7.31 11.60 3.56
N GLY A 126 8.19 10.61 3.66
CA GLY A 126 9.10 10.44 4.79
C GLY A 126 8.44 9.90 6.06
N THR A 127 7.35 9.14 5.92
CA THR A 127 6.51 8.67 7.04
C THR A 127 6.61 7.17 7.29
N VAL A 128 7.53 6.44 6.64
CA VAL A 128 7.59 4.97 6.67
C VAL A 128 7.66 4.34 8.08
N CYS A 129 8.17 5.07 9.08
CA CYS A 129 8.23 4.63 10.49
C CYS A 129 7.30 5.43 11.42
N ASP A 130 6.37 6.21 10.87
CA ASP A 130 5.31 6.90 11.61
C ASP A 130 4.02 6.08 11.48
N PRO A 131 3.62 5.29 12.48
CA PRO A 131 2.50 4.35 12.36
C PRO A 131 1.14 5.03 12.13
N GLU A 132 1.00 6.34 12.41
CA GLU A 132 -0.23 7.08 12.13
C GLU A 132 -0.30 7.60 10.69
N ARG A 133 0.85 7.71 10.01
CA ARG A 133 0.98 8.36 8.69
C ARG A 133 1.60 7.48 7.61
N SER A 134 2.16 6.31 7.97
CA SER A 134 2.74 5.33 7.05
C SER A 134 1.64 4.58 6.29
N CYS A 135 1.00 5.28 5.37
CA CYS A 135 0.00 4.69 4.49
C CYS A 135 0.07 5.28 3.07
N ALA A 136 -0.35 4.47 2.10
CA ALA A 136 -0.50 4.86 0.70
C ALA A 136 -1.84 4.38 0.17
N ILE A 137 -2.39 5.11 -0.79
CA ILE A 137 -3.56 4.70 -1.57
C ILE A 137 -3.14 4.57 -3.04
N VAL A 138 -3.68 3.56 -3.72
CA VAL A 138 -3.44 3.32 -5.14
C VAL A 138 -4.75 3.01 -5.85
N GLU A 139 -4.97 3.70 -6.96
CA GLU A 139 -5.98 3.37 -7.95
C GLU A 139 -5.43 2.23 -8.82
N ASP A 140 -6.18 1.13 -8.84
CA ASP A 140 -5.85 -0.03 -9.66
C ASP A 140 -6.33 0.18 -11.10
N ASP A 141 -5.40 0.21 -12.03
CA ASP A 141 -5.63 0.32 -13.47
C ASP A 141 -5.11 -0.90 -14.26
N GLY A 142 -4.59 -1.93 -13.55
CA GLY A 142 -4.00 -3.13 -14.14
C GLY A 142 -2.62 -3.45 -13.55
N LEU A 143 -1.89 -4.38 -14.16
CA LEU A 143 -0.59 -4.83 -13.62
C LEU A 143 0.47 -3.72 -13.50
N GLN A 144 0.32 -2.63 -14.25
CA GLN A 144 1.17 -1.45 -14.15
C GLN A 144 1.06 -0.73 -12.80
N VAL A 145 -0.02 -0.95 -12.03
CA VAL A 145 -0.18 -0.41 -10.67
C VAL A 145 0.97 -0.82 -9.74
N ALA A 146 1.73 -1.87 -10.07
CA ALA A 146 2.97 -2.21 -9.37
C ALA A 146 3.99 -1.05 -9.33
N PHE A 147 4.06 -0.24 -10.40
CA PHE A 147 4.90 0.94 -10.45
C PHE A 147 4.33 2.09 -9.62
N THR A 148 3.00 2.23 -9.59
CA THR A 148 2.32 3.18 -8.70
C THR A 148 2.60 2.83 -7.24
N VAL A 149 2.45 1.57 -6.83
CA VAL A 149 2.82 1.11 -5.49
C VAL A 149 4.29 1.39 -5.18
N THR A 150 5.19 1.14 -6.13
CA THR A 150 6.62 1.43 -5.97
C THR A 150 6.87 2.94 -5.81
N HIS A 151 6.13 3.78 -6.53
CA HIS A 151 6.23 5.24 -6.45
C HIS A 151 5.76 5.76 -5.10
N GLU A 152 4.58 5.34 -4.63
CA GLU A 152 4.01 5.83 -3.37
C GLU A 152 4.79 5.34 -2.13
N LEU A 153 5.46 4.19 -2.23
CA LEU A 153 6.31 3.66 -1.15
C LEU A 153 7.76 4.14 -1.19
N GLY A 154 8.17 4.88 -2.24
CA GLY A 154 9.55 5.33 -2.46
C GLY A 154 9.83 6.70 -1.89
#